data_AF-E4ZEZ7-F1
#
_entry.id   AF-E4ZEZ7-F1
#
_cell.length_a   1.000
_cell.length_b   1.000
_cell.length_c   1.000
_cell.angle_alpha   90.00
_cell.angle_beta   90.00
_cell.angle_gamma   90.00
#
_symmetry.space_group_name_H-M   'P 1'
#
loop_
_entity.id
_entity.type
_entity.pdbx_description
1 polymer ?
#
loop_
_entity_poly.entity_id
_entity_poly.type
_entity_poly.pdbx_seq_one_letter_code
_entity_poly.pdbx_strand_id
1 'polypeptide(L)'
;MSNAKIVSDYLDVVFNQKDAAKAETYWAGDMIQHNPSMPNGLDVLRGFIQSPDAQAMSYEQGIIMEDGDYVMVHGRYNNWGGKTMLAVDIFRLENGKVVEHWDVMQEEVPADKAVNGNAMFPVK
;
A
#
# COMPACT_ATOMS: atom_id res chain seq x y z
N MET A 1 2.16 -7.45 18.41
CA MET A 1 2.29 -7.60 16.95
C MET A 1 3.19 -6.48 16.49
N SER A 2 4.15 -6.73 15.60
CA SER A 2 5.05 -5.65 15.14
C SER A 2 4.31 -4.69 14.21
N ASN A 3 4.79 -3.45 14.09
CA ASN A 3 4.18 -2.47 13.19
C ASN A 3 4.21 -2.95 11.73
N ALA A 4 5.28 -3.64 11.32
CA ALA A 4 5.40 -4.27 10.01
C ALA A 4 4.28 -5.29 9.76
N LYS A 5 3.93 -6.11 10.76
CA LYS A 5 2.83 -7.07 10.59
C LYS A 5 1.47 -6.36 10.49
N ILE A 6 1.27 -5.28 11.22
CA ILE A 6 0.05 -4.47 11.14
C ILE A 6 -0.11 -3.89 9.73
N VAL A 7 0.95 -3.31 9.17
CA VAL A 7 0.94 -2.75 7.80
C VAL A 7 0.77 -3.84 6.74
N SER A 8 1.46 -4.96 6.89
CA SER A 8 1.32 -6.12 5.99
C SER A 8 -0.13 -6.62 5.94
N ASP A 9 -0.74 -6.84 7.11
CA ASP A 9 -2.13 -7.29 7.20
C ASP A 9 -3.09 -6.22 6.68
N TYR A 10 -2.84 -4.93 6.96
CA TYR A 10 -3.64 -3.81 6.46
C TYR A 10 -3.66 -3.77 4.92
N LEU A 11 -2.49 -3.83 4.27
CA LEU A 11 -2.40 -3.79 2.81
C LEU A 11 -3.05 -5.01 2.16
N ASP A 12 -2.88 -6.20 2.74
CA ASP A 12 -3.59 -7.40 2.28
C ASP A 12 -5.11 -7.25 2.42
N VAL A 13 -5.58 -6.69 3.54
CA VAL A 13 -7.01 -6.42 3.77
C VAL A 13 -7.57 -5.44 2.73
N VAL A 14 -6.86 -4.36 2.43
CA VAL A 14 -7.29 -3.35 1.45
C VAL A 14 -7.25 -3.89 0.03
N PHE A 15 -6.14 -4.52 -0.37
CA PHE A 15 -5.88 -4.80 -1.79
C PHE A 15 -6.12 -6.24 -2.21
N ASN A 16 -6.28 -7.19 -1.29
CA ASN A 16 -6.57 -8.58 -1.64
C ASN A 16 -7.92 -9.02 -1.06
N GLN A 17 -8.19 -8.75 0.21
CA GLN A 17 -9.47 -9.15 0.85
C GLN A 17 -10.62 -8.20 0.50
N LYS A 18 -10.33 -6.93 0.18
CA LYS A 18 -11.32 -5.87 -0.11
C LYS A 18 -12.32 -5.68 1.03
N ASP A 19 -11.88 -5.83 2.27
CA ASP A 19 -12.74 -5.71 3.45
C ASP A 19 -12.59 -4.33 4.09
N ALA A 20 -13.50 -3.42 3.74
CA ALA A 20 -13.48 -2.05 4.25
C ALA A 20 -13.64 -1.98 5.78
N ALA A 21 -14.56 -2.77 6.35
CA ALA A 21 -14.81 -2.75 7.78
C ALA A 21 -13.56 -3.18 8.57
N LYS A 22 -12.86 -4.21 8.08
CA LYS A 22 -11.59 -4.65 8.66
C LYS A 22 -10.46 -3.65 8.41
N ALA A 23 -10.38 -3.03 7.22
CA ALA A 23 -9.37 -2.03 6.90
C ALA A 23 -9.42 -0.82 7.85
N GLU A 24 -10.62 -0.35 8.16
CA GLU A 24 -10.84 0.76 9.10
C GLU A 24 -10.31 0.46 10.51
N THR A 25 -10.29 -0.81 10.92
CA THR A 25 -9.74 -1.20 12.23
C THR A 25 -8.24 -0.95 12.35
N TYR A 26 -7.53 -0.70 11.27
CA TYR A 26 -6.11 -0.38 11.30
C TYR A 26 -5.83 1.12 11.48
N TRP A 27 -6.83 1.99 11.34
CA TRP A 27 -6.65 3.45 11.34
C TRP A 27 -6.92 4.07 12.72
N ALA A 28 -6.20 5.14 13.05
CA ALA A 28 -6.48 5.99 14.22
C ALA A 28 -7.32 7.20 13.77
N GLY A 29 -8.60 6.98 13.48
CA GLY A 29 -9.47 8.01 12.92
C GLY A 29 -9.06 8.39 11.49
N ASP A 30 -8.97 9.69 11.21
CA ASP A 30 -8.53 10.20 9.91
C ASP A 30 -7.00 10.29 9.88
N MET A 31 -6.38 9.36 9.14
CA MET A 31 -4.95 9.35 8.85
C MET A 31 -4.56 10.57 8.02
N ILE A 32 -3.40 11.18 8.32
CA ILE A 32 -2.80 12.24 7.50
C ILE A 32 -2.24 11.60 6.21
N GLN A 33 -2.75 12.02 5.05
CA GLN A 33 -2.34 11.53 3.74
C GLN A 33 -1.46 12.57 3.01
N HIS A 34 -0.32 12.12 2.50
CA HIS A 34 0.60 12.95 1.71
C HIS A 34 0.61 12.61 0.21
N ASN A 35 -0.01 11.50 -0.22
CA ASN A 35 -0.21 11.22 -1.64
C ASN A 35 -1.10 12.31 -2.27
N PRO A 36 -0.59 13.09 -3.24
CA PRO A 36 -1.32 14.23 -3.83
C PRO A 36 -2.52 13.81 -4.69
N SER A 37 -2.66 12.52 -5.00
CA SER A 37 -3.75 11.95 -5.80
C SER A 37 -4.89 11.42 -4.94
N MET A 38 -4.76 11.40 -3.61
CA MET A 38 -5.74 10.83 -2.68
C MET A 38 -6.22 11.89 -1.67
N PRO A 39 -7.54 12.08 -1.51
CA PRO A 39 -8.06 12.88 -0.41
C PRO A 39 -7.86 12.20 0.96
N ASN A 40 -7.99 12.97 2.03
CA ASN A 40 -7.94 12.45 3.41
C ASN A 40 -9.26 11.79 3.84
N GLY A 41 -9.18 10.93 4.86
CA GLY A 41 -10.32 10.44 5.63
C GLY A 41 -10.84 9.05 5.26
N LEU A 42 -11.56 8.43 6.21
CA LEU A 42 -12.04 7.05 6.08
C LEU A 42 -13.05 6.83 4.93
N ASP A 43 -13.82 7.86 4.56
CA ASP A 43 -14.79 7.74 3.46
C ASP A 43 -14.10 7.51 2.11
N VAL A 44 -12.89 8.05 1.93
CA VAL A 44 -12.06 7.79 0.73
C VAL A 44 -11.65 6.33 0.68
N LEU A 45 -11.21 5.76 1.81
CA LEU A 45 -10.83 4.34 1.91
C LEU A 45 -12.02 3.43 1.60
N ARG A 46 -13.19 3.71 2.21
CA ARG A 46 -14.43 2.96 1.97
C ARG A 46 -14.82 2.99 0.50
N GLY A 47 -14.87 4.19 -0.09
CA GLY A 47 -15.22 4.38 -1.49
C GLY A 47 -14.23 3.73 -2.43
N PHE A 48 -12.93 3.81 -2.13
CA PHE A 48 -11.88 3.14 -2.89
C PHE A 48 -12.08 1.62 -2.89
N ILE A 49 -12.16 0.97 -1.72
CA ILE A 49 -12.30 -0.49 -1.61
C ILE A 49 -13.55 -1.00 -2.35
N GLN A 50 -14.65 -0.26 -2.30
CA GLN A 50 -15.91 -0.62 -2.96
C GLN A 50 -15.93 -0.32 -4.47
N SER A 51 -14.95 0.40 -5.00
CA SER A 51 -14.90 0.76 -6.41
C SER A 51 -14.61 -0.45 -7.32
N PRO A 52 -15.14 -0.47 -8.56
CA PRO A 52 -14.81 -1.52 -9.53
C PRO A 52 -13.31 -1.65 -9.80
N ASP A 53 -12.59 -0.52 -9.80
CA ASP A 53 -11.14 -0.48 -10.01
C ASP A 53 -10.44 -1.24 -8.90
N ALA A 54 -10.76 -0.97 -7.63
CA ALA A 54 -10.18 -1.71 -6.52
C ALA A 54 -10.50 -3.20 -6.61
N GLN A 55 -11.70 -3.60 -7.02
CA GLN A 55 -12.04 -5.03 -7.17
C GLN A 55 -11.21 -5.76 -8.23
N ALA A 56 -10.69 -5.04 -9.24
CA ALA A 56 -9.79 -5.61 -10.26
C ALA A 56 -8.31 -5.62 -9.85
N MET A 57 -7.95 -4.91 -8.77
CA MET A 57 -6.57 -4.79 -8.30
C MET A 57 -6.16 -5.94 -7.38
N SER A 58 -4.87 -6.30 -7.43
CA SER A 58 -4.21 -7.19 -6.47
C SER A 58 -2.90 -6.60 -5.98
N TYR A 59 -2.42 -7.09 -4.84
CA TYR A 59 -1.21 -6.62 -4.20
C TYR A 59 -0.26 -7.76 -3.85
N GLU A 60 1.03 -7.57 -4.16
CA GLU A 60 2.13 -8.43 -3.76
C GLU A 60 3.10 -7.64 -2.87
N GLN A 61 3.27 -8.09 -1.63
CA GLN A 61 4.23 -7.48 -0.71
C GLN A 61 5.67 -7.88 -1.09
N GLY A 62 6.56 -6.89 -1.15
CA GLY A 62 8.01 -7.10 -1.25
C GLY A 62 8.72 -6.91 0.09
N ILE A 63 9.81 -6.14 0.09
CA ILE A 63 10.57 -5.84 1.32
C ILE A 63 9.70 -4.98 2.24
N ILE A 64 9.66 -5.34 3.52
CA ILE A 64 9.13 -4.50 4.58
C ILE A 64 10.23 -4.22 5.61
N MET A 65 10.35 -2.96 6.02
CA MET A 65 11.28 -2.50 7.04
C MET A 65 10.52 -1.73 8.12
N GLU A 66 10.93 -1.90 9.36
CA GLU A 66 10.36 -1.23 10.54
C GLU A 66 11.49 -0.51 11.27
N ASP A 67 11.29 0.77 11.55
CA ASP A 67 12.18 1.61 12.35
C ASP A 67 11.34 2.43 13.34
N GLY A 68 11.25 1.93 14.58
CA GLY A 68 10.36 2.47 15.60
C GLY A 68 8.90 2.48 15.14
N ASP A 69 8.33 3.68 15.04
CA ASP A 69 6.94 3.90 14.65
C ASP A 69 6.74 3.99 13.13
N TYR A 70 7.81 3.91 12.35
CA TYR A 70 7.75 3.97 10.89
C TYR A 70 7.89 2.58 10.28
N VAL A 71 7.08 2.33 9.26
CA VAL A 71 7.14 1.12 8.44
C VAL A 71 7.22 1.53 6.98
N MET A 72 8.21 1.00 6.26
CA MET A 72 8.35 1.17 4.83
C MET A 72 8.12 -0.17 4.15
N VAL A 73 7.34 -0.19 3.07
CA VAL A 73 7.10 -1.40 2.30
C VAL A 73 7.22 -1.13 0.81
N HIS A 74 8.08 -1.92 0.16
CA HIS A 74 8.16 -1.97 -1.29
C HIS A 74 7.11 -2.98 -1.79
N GLY A 75 6.06 -2.49 -2.44
CA GLY A 75 4.90 -3.28 -2.83
C GLY A 75 4.61 -3.19 -4.33
N ARG A 76 3.99 -4.24 -4.89
CA ARG A 76 3.55 -4.30 -6.28
C ARG A 76 2.03 -4.32 -6.35
N TYR A 77 1.48 -3.36 -7.08
CA TYR A 77 0.05 -3.14 -7.30
C TYR A 77 -0.29 -3.46 -8.74
N ASN A 78 -1.08 -4.50 -8.96
CA ASN A 78 -1.56 -4.87 -10.29
C ASN A 78 -2.88 -4.15 -10.60
N ASN A 79 -3.07 -3.78 -11.87
CA ASN A 79 -4.25 -3.08 -12.40
C ASN A 79 -4.54 -1.71 -11.77
N TRP A 80 -3.52 -1.04 -11.21
CA TRP A 80 -3.64 0.36 -10.79
C TRP A 80 -3.77 1.26 -12.03
N GLY A 81 -4.98 1.73 -12.33
CA GLY A 81 -5.25 2.51 -13.55
C GLY A 81 -4.92 1.73 -14.84
N GLY A 82 -5.08 0.40 -14.81
CA GLY A 82 -4.76 -0.50 -15.92
C GLY A 82 -3.28 -0.81 -16.10
N LYS A 83 -2.42 -0.46 -15.13
CA LYS A 83 -0.98 -0.71 -15.13
C LYS A 83 -0.55 -1.51 -13.91
N THR A 84 0.63 -2.11 -13.99
CA THR A 84 1.32 -2.61 -12.80
C THR A 84 2.26 -1.54 -12.28
N MET A 85 2.09 -1.19 -11.01
CA MET A 85 2.84 -0.13 -10.34
C MET A 85 3.61 -0.71 -9.17
N LEU A 86 4.79 -0.16 -8.92
CA LEU A 86 5.57 -0.42 -7.72
C LEU A 86 5.57 0.82 -6.85
N ALA A 87 5.32 0.67 -5.56
CA ALA A 87 5.41 1.76 -4.59
C ALA A 87 6.41 1.44 -3.49
N VAL A 88 7.03 2.48 -2.94
CA VAL A 88 7.47 2.45 -1.54
C VAL A 88 6.43 3.23 -0.75
N ASP A 89 5.62 2.51 0.00
CA ASP A 89 4.67 3.08 0.95
C ASP A 89 5.37 3.25 2.31
N ILE A 90 5.19 4.40 2.93
CA ILE A 90 5.73 4.74 4.24
C ILE A 90 4.55 5.03 5.16
N PHE A 91 4.44 4.28 6.23
CA PHE A 91 3.41 4.45 7.25
C PHE A 91 4.04 4.87 8.56
N ARG A 92 3.40 5.78 9.27
CA ARG A 92 3.65 6.00 10.70
C ARG A 92 2.51 5.41 11.50
N LEU A 93 2.85 4.73 12.59
CA LEU A 93 1.91 4.10 13.48
C LEU A 93 2.00 4.68 14.89
N GLU A 94 0.87 4.78 15.57
CA GLU A 94 0.79 5.06 17.00
C GLU A 94 -0.19 4.08 17.64
N ASN A 95 0.19 3.47 18.77
CA ASN A 95 -0.66 2.53 19.50
C ASN A 95 -1.25 1.40 18.63
N GLY A 96 -0.46 0.92 17.65
CA GLY A 96 -0.87 -0.12 16.71
C GLY A 96 -1.88 0.33 15.66
N LYS A 97 -1.99 1.64 15.40
CA LYS A 97 -2.87 2.23 14.40
C LYS A 97 -2.09 3.08 13.42
N VAL A 98 -2.45 3.01 12.15
CA VAL A 98 -1.93 3.90 11.10
C VAL A 98 -2.48 5.30 11.33
N VAL A 99 -1.56 6.27 11.42
CA VAL A 99 -1.87 7.69 11.67
C VAL A 99 -1.39 8.60 10.54
N GLU A 100 -0.45 8.15 9.71
CA GLU A 100 0.10 8.95 8.61
C GLU A 100 0.65 8.06 7.49
N HIS A 101 0.56 8.54 6.24
CA HIS A 101 1.01 7.82 5.06
C HIS A 101 1.65 8.72 4.00
N TRP A 102 2.73 8.23 3.41
CA TRP A 102 3.37 8.76 2.20
C TRP A 102 3.59 7.61 1.22
N ASP A 103 3.62 7.92 -0.08
CA ASP A 103 4.12 6.98 -1.08
C ASP A 103 4.93 7.67 -2.17
N VAL A 104 5.72 6.85 -2.86
CA VAL A 104 6.25 7.15 -4.19
C VAL A 104 5.99 5.96 -5.08
N MET A 105 5.30 6.19 -6.20
CA MET A 105 4.93 5.16 -7.16
C MET A 105 5.61 5.35 -8.51
N GLN A 106 5.94 4.23 -9.14
CA GLN A 106 6.40 4.18 -10.53
C GLN A 106 5.78 2.98 -11.26
N GLU A 107 5.58 3.12 -12.56
CA GLU A 107 5.15 2.00 -13.40
C GLU A 107 6.27 0.96 -13.46
N GLU A 108 5.90 -0.32 -13.35
CA GLU A 108 6.87 -1.40 -13.45
C GLU A 108 7.41 -1.54 -14.87
N VAL A 109 8.74 -1.62 -14.98
CA VAL A 109 9.42 -1.92 -16.24
C VAL A 109 9.85 -3.40 -16.22
N PRO A 110 9.34 -4.22 -17.15
CA PRO A 110 9.78 -5.61 -17.30
C PRO A 110 11.29 -5.73 -17.49
N ALA A 111 11.90 -6.78 -16.93
CA ALA A 111 13.35 -6.96 -16.93
C ALA A 111 13.97 -6.99 -18.35
N ASP A 112 13.24 -7.53 -19.34
CA ASP A 112 13.66 -7.58 -20.75
C ASP A 112 13.63 -6.20 -21.45
N LYS A 113 12.95 -5.22 -20.84
CA LYS A 113 12.90 -3.82 -21.29
C LYS A 113 13.75 -2.89 -20.43
N ALA A 114 14.20 -3.33 -19.26
CA ALA A 114 15.04 -2.56 -18.36
C ALA A 114 16.48 -2.49 -18.89
N VAL A 115 17.08 -1.29 -18.90
CA VAL A 115 18.47 -1.08 -19.37
C VAL A 115 19.48 -1.93 -18.61
N ASN A 116 19.23 -2.22 -17.33
CA ASN A 116 20.09 -3.03 -16.48
C ASN A 116 19.80 -4.55 -16.55
N GLY A 117 18.75 -4.97 -17.26
CA GLY A 117 18.32 -6.37 -17.36
C GLY A 117 17.75 -7.00 -16.09
N ASN A 118 17.54 -6.23 -15.01
CA ASN A 118 17.06 -6.73 -13.73
C ASN A 118 15.57 -6.45 -13.56
N ALA A 119 14.86 -7.40 -12.96
CA ALA A 119 13.49 -7.17 -12.52
C ALA A 119 13.46 -6.18 -11.35
N MET A 120 12.45 -5.33 -11.32
CA MET A 120 12.20 -4.42 -10.19
C MET A 120 11.53 -5.16 -9.01
N PHE A 121 10.85 -6.28 -9.29
CA PHE A 121 10.16 -7.14 -8.31
C PHE A 121 10.16 -8.62 -8.76
N PRO A 122 10.13 -9.61 -7.85
CA PRO A 122 10.34 -9.48 -6.40
C PRO A 122 11.81 -9.23 -6.08
N VAL A 123 12.06 -8.77 -4.86
CA VAL A 123 13.43 -8.67 -4.34
C VAL A 123 14.01 -10.07 -4.17
N LYS A 124 15.26 -10.25 -4.57
CA LYS A 124 16.00 -11.51 -4.49
C LYS A 124 16.81 -11.62 -3.21
#